data_AF-A0A529HL80-F1
#
_entry.id   AF-A0A529HL80-F1
#
_cell.length_a   1.000
_cell.length_b   1.000
_cell.length_c   1.000
_cell.angle_alpha   90.00
_cell.angle_beta   90.00
_cell.angle_gamma   90.00
#
_symmetry.space_group_name_H-M   'P 1'
#
loop_
_entity.id
_entity.type
_entity.pdbx_description
1 polymer ?
#
loop_
_entity_poly.entity_id
_entity_poly.type
_entity_poly.pdbx_seq_one_letter_code
_entity_poly.pdbx_strand_id
1 'polypeptide(L)'
;QEIAGEASKAIWRDIRDCAPFADGAARPVWRVSMPPSEAHHMVMALRMQAAVDAFYDWQGGLVWLSMREDDPEAELLRGLIRKYGGGHATLARASASHRAALPVFEPQPPHLAALSARVKA
;
A
#
# COMPACT_ATOMS: atom_id res chain seq x y z
N GLN A 1 -21.19 14.08 -17.25
CA GLN A 1 -21.01 15.48 -16.78
C GLN A 1 -19.52 15.78 -16.84
N GLU A 2 -19.13 16.92 -17.38
CA GLU A 2 -17.72 17.35 -17.43
C GLU A 2 -17.31 17.99 -16.09
N ILE A 3 -16.06 17.76 -15.65
CA ILE A 3 -15.46 18.42 -14.49
C ILE A 3 -14.27 19.24 -14.98
N ALA A 4 -14.43 20.56 -15.05
CA ALA A 4 -13.43 21.47 -15.62
C ALA A 4 -12.76 22.35 -14.55
N GLY A 5 -11.63 22.98 -14.93
CA GLY A 5 -10.97 24.02 -14.15
C GLY A 5 -10.52 23.56 -12.75
N GLU A 6 -10.80 24.39 -11.74
CA GLU A 6 -10.36 24.13 -10.36
C GLU A 6 -10.97 22.86 -9.75
N ALA A 7 -12.19 22.49 -10.13
CA ALA A 7 -12.80 21.24 -9.66
C ALA A 7 -12.01 20.02 -10.13
N SER A 8 -11.58 20.02 -11.40
CA SER A 8 -10.72 18.96 -11.95
C SER A 8 -9.39 18.89 -11.20
N LYS A 9 -8.74 20.03 -10.98
CA LYS A 9 -7.46 20.11 -10.24
C LYS A 9 -7.59 19.64 -8.80
N ALA A 10 -8.69 19.98 -8.13
CA ALA A 10 -8.96 19.54 -6.76
C ALA A 10 -9.05 18.02 -6.68
N ILE A 11 -9.86 17.39 -7.54
CA ILE A 11 -9.98 15.92 -7.59
C ILE A 11 -8.63 15.25 -7.84
N TRP A 12 -7.86 15.74 -8.80
CA TRP A 12 -6.55 15.15 -9.09
C TRP A 12 -5.54 15.32 -7.95
N ARG A 13 -5.60 16.42 -7.19
CA ARG A 13 -4.82 16.56 -5.95
C ARG A 13 -5.25 15.54 -4.91
N ASP A 14 -6.56 15.37 -4.69
CA ASP A 14 -7.07 14.45 -3.68
C ASP A 14 -6.69 12.98 -3.98
N ILE A 15 -6.73 12.58 -5.25
CA ILE A 15 -6.26 11.26 -5.69
C ILE A 15 -4.75 11.11 -5.48
N ARG A 16 -3.95 12.08 -5.96
CA ARG A 16 -2.48 12.07 -5.84
C ARG A 16 -2.04 12.00 -4.39
N ASP A 17 -2.72 12.74 -3.52
CA ASP A 17 -2.36 12.89 -2.11
C ASP A 17 -2.96 11.77 -1.24
N CYS A 18 -3.71 10.84 -1.83
CA CYS A 18 -4.42 9.78 -1.12
C CYS A 18 -5.25 10.36 0.04
N ALA A 19 -5.99 11.44 -0.25
CA ALA A 19 -6.68 12.26 0.73
C ALA A 19 -7.54 11.49 1.75
N PRO A 20 -8.25 10.39 1.40
CA PRO A 20 -9.01 9.60 2.37
C PRO A 20 -8.18 9.08 3.56
N PHE A 21 -6.87 8.92 3.38
CA PHE A 21 -5.95 8.47 4.42
C PHE A 21 -4.99 9.58 4.88
N ALA A 22 -5.14 10.82 4.42
CA ALA A 22 -4.32 11.96 4.83
C ALA A 22 -4.91 12.73 6.03
N ASP A 23 -5.53 12.02 6.98
CA ASP A 23 -6.29 12.56 8.12
C ASP A 23 -5.40 12.96 9.34
N GLY A 24 -4.09 12.78 9.24
CA GLY A 24 -3.14 13.03 10.33
C GLY A 24 -3.07 11.91 11.38
N ALA A 25 -3.84 10.83 11.23
CA ALA A 25 -3.72 9.68 12.11
C ALA A 25 -2.39 8.94 11.89
N ALA A 26 -1.81 8.40 12.95
CA ALA A 26 -0.58 7.62 12.90
C ALA A 26 -0.78 6.18 12.38
N ARG A 27 -1.99 5.84 11.92
CA ARG A 27 -2.36 4.52 11.43
C ARG A 27 -1.44 4.06 10.29
N PRO A 28 -1.06 2.76 10.27
CA PRO A 28 -0.30 2.20 9.17
C PRO A 28 -1.04 2.36 7.83
N VAL A 29 -0.32 2.86 6.83
CA VAL A 29 -0.81 2.97 5.44
C VAL A 29 0.16 2.30 4.50
N TRP A 30 -0.35 1.34 3.75
CA TRP A 30 0.37 0.66 2.68
C TRP A 30 -0.04 1.21 1.32
N ARG A 31 0.95 1.30 0.43
CA ARG A 31 0.75 1.45 -1.02
C ARG A 31 1.12 0.12 -1.67
N VAL A 32 0.14 -0.52 -2.30
CA VAL A 32 0.28 -1.83 -2.94
C VAL A 32 0.15 -1.67 -4.46
N SER A 33 1.11 -2.20 -5.21
CA SER A 33 1.05 -2.28 -6.67
C SER A 33 1.04 -3.74 -7.09
N MET A 34 -0.02 -4.18 -7.77
CA MET A 34 -0.21 -5.57 -8.22
C MET A 34 -1.13 -5.65 -9.45
N PRO A 35 -1.28 -6.81 -10.11
CA PRO A 35 -2.18 -6.95 -11.25
C PRO A 35 -3.63 -6.53 -10.89
N PRO A 36 -4.27 -5.60 -11.65
CA PRO A 36 -5.62 -5.13 -11.33
C PRO A 36 -6.67 -6.23 -11.23
N SER A 37 -6.54 -7.29 -12.04
CA SER A 37 -7.44 -8.44 -12.05
C SER A 37 -7.42 -9.23 -10.73
N GLU A 38 -6.35 -9.14 -9.95
CA GLU A 38 -6.18 -9.89 -8.70
C GLU A 38 -6.27 -9.01 -7.45
N ALA A 39 -6.06 -7.69 -7.59
CA ALA A 39 -6.00 -6.76 -6.47
C ALA A 39 -7.25 -6.81 -5.59
N HIS A 40 -8.43 -6.82 -6.18
CA HIS A 40 -9.69 -6.84 -5.45
C HIS A 40 -9.93 -8.17 -4.70
N HIS A 41 -9.47 -9.31 -5.24
CA HIS A 41 -9.49 -10.60 -4.54
C HIS A 41 -8.56 -10.59 -3.32
N MET A 42 -7.35 -10.03 -3.47
CA MET A 42 -6.39 -9.87 -2.38
C MET A 42 -6.97 -8.99 -1.26
N VAL A 43 -7.54 -7.83 -1.60
CA VAL A 43 -8.14 -6.93 -0.62
C VAL A 43 -9.33 -7.56 0.08
N MET A 44 -10.17 -8.33 -0.62
CA MET A 44 -11.27 -9.06 0.00
C MET A 44 -10.73 -10.08 1.03
N ALA A 45 -9.71 -10.86 0.66
CA ALA A 45 -9.09 -11.84 1.56
C ALA A 45 -8.42 -11.19 2.78
N LEU A 46 -7.85 -9.99 2.64
CA LEU A 46 -7.32 -9.21 3.74
C LEU A 46 -8.43 -8.74 4.68
N ARG A 47 -9.54 -8.21 4.12
CA ARG A 47 -10.69 -7.73 4.90
C ARG A 47 -11.39 -8.82 5.71
N MET A 48 -11.24 -10.08 5.34
CA MET A 48 -11.74 -11.21 6.13
C MET A 48 -10.92 -11.47 7.41
N GLN A 49 -9.71 -10.92 7.52
CA GLN A 49 -8.76 -11.21 8.59
C GLN A 49 -8.33 -9.97 9.36
N ALA A 50 -8.34 -8.79 8.73
CA ALA A 50 -7.93 -7.53 9.32
C ALA A 50 -8.89 -6.39 8.99
N ALA A 51 -9.05 -5.46 9.92
CA ALA A 51 -9.83 -4.26 9.74
C ALA A 51 -9.05 -3.25 8.86
N VAL A 52 -9.38 -3.20 7.57
CA VAL A 52 -8.68 -2.38 6.57
C VAL A 52 -9.65 -1.57 5.70
N ASP A 53 -9.33 -0.30 5.49
CA ASP A 53 -9.95 0.54 4.47
C ASP A 53 -9.08 0.57 3.22
N ALA A 54 -9.73 0.57 2.04
CA ALA A 54 -9.03 0.47 0.76
C ALA A 54 -9.45 1.59 -0.18
N PHE A 55 -8.48 2.22 -0.83
CA PHE A 55 -8.67 3.21 -1.88
C PHE A 55 -7.94 2.73 -3.14
N TYR A 56 -8.69 2.52 -4.21
CA TYR A 56 -8.18 2.00 -5.49
C TYR A 56 -7.87 3.14 -6.45
N ASP A 57 -6.72 3.04 -7.10
CA ASP A 57 -6.24 3.94 -8.15
C ASP A 57 -5.70 3.11 -9.34
N TRP A 58 -5.42 3.77 -10.47
CA TRP A 58 -4.84 3.20 -11.69
C TRP A 58 -5.51 1.88 -12.12
N GLN A 59 -6.81 1.97 -12.44
CA GLN A 59 -7.65 0.83 -12.85
C GLN A 59 -7.71 -0.31 -11.81
N GLY A 60 -7.35 -0.05 -10.55
CA GLY A 60 -7.38 -1.02 -9.46
C GLY A 60 -6.06 -1.77 -9.25
N GLY A 61 -5.02 -1.51 -10.05
CA GLY A 61 -3.69 -2.09 -9.84
C GLY A 61 -2.86 -1.40 -8.76
N LEU A 62 -3.23 -0.16 -8.42
CA LEU A 62 -2.67 0.57 -7.29
C LEU A 62 -3.71 0.63 -6.18
N VAL A 63 -3.39 0.09 -5.01
CA VAL A 63 -4.29 0.08 -3.86
C VAL A 63 -3.60 0.71 -2.67
N TRP A 64 -4.20 1.75 -2.12
CA TRP A 64 -3.85 2.27 -0.82
C TRP A 64 -4.67 1.54 0.23
N LEU A 65 -4.02 1.11 1.31
CA LEU A 65 -4.64 0.38 2.41
C LEU A 65 -4.35 1.10 3.72
N SER A 66 -5.37 1.47 4.47
CA SER A 66 -5.22 2.00 5.83
C SER A 66 -5.66 0.94 6.83
N MET A 67 -4.72 0.51 7.68
CA MET A 67 -5.01 -0.41 8.79
C MET A 67 -5.74 0.37 9.88
N ARG A 68 -6.85 -0.16 10.41
CA ARG A 68 -7.62 0.53 11.46
C ARG A 68 -6.98 0.39 12.83
N GLU A 69 -6.29 -0.71 13.06
CA GLU A 69 -5.50 -0.99 14.25
C GLU A 69 -4.06 -0.49 14.06
N ASP A 70 -3.33 -0.28 15.16
CA ASP A 70 -1.90 0.07 15.13
C ASP A 70 -1.03 -1.18 14.93
N ASP A 71 -1.41 -2.02 13.98
CA ASP A 71 -0.60 -3.13 13.47
C ASP A 71 -0.56 -3.03 11.94
N PRO A 72 0.63 -2.92 11.32
CA PRO A 72 0.78 -2.93 9.88
C PRO A 72 0.40 -4.25 9.19
N GLU A 73 0.28 -5.38 9.91
CA GLU A 73 -0.08 -6.70 9.34
C GLU A 73 0.83 -7.11 8.16
N ALA A 74 2.13 -6.79 8.26
CA ALA A 74 3.06 -6.84 7.13
C ALA A 74 3.20 -8.25 6.54
N GLU A 75 3.29 -9.28 7.39
CA GLU A 75 3.42 -10.67 6.94
C GLU A 75 2.15 -11.18 6.27
N LEU A 76 0.99 -10.90 6.86
CA LEU A 76 -0.32 -11.24 6.29
C LEU A 76 -0.49 -10.58 4.91
N LEU A 77 -0.28 -9.27 4.83
CA LEU A 77 -0.42 -8.52 3.58
C LEU A 77 0.51 -9.05 2.48
N ARG A 78 1.81 -9.20 2.77
CA ARG A 78 2.78 -9.70 1.79
C ARG A 78 2.52 -11.16 1.42
N GLY A 79 2.00 -11.97 2.35
CA GLY A 79 1.53 -13.32 2.09
C GLY A 79 0.40 -13.36 1.07
N LEU A 80 -0.60 -12.49 1.23
CA LEU A 80 -1.72 -12.38 0.30
C LEU A 80 -1.27 -11.84 -1.07
N ILE A 81 -0.39 -10.83 -1.11
CA ILE A 81 0.18 -10.34 -2.37
C ILE A 81 0.85 -11.47 -3.15
N ARG A 82 1.68 -12.29 -2.50
CA ARG A 82 2.30 -13.47 -3.14
C ARG A 82 1.28 -14.48 -3.63
N LYS A 83 0.22 -14.72 -2.85
CA LYS A 83 -0.85 -15.67 -3.20
C LYS A 83 -1.66 -15.23 -4.43
N TYR A 84 -1.91 -13.93 -4.59
CA TYR A 84 -2.78 -13.36 -5.62
C TYR A 84 -2.00 -12.72 -6.78
N GLY A 85 -0.95 -13.39 -7.26
CA GLY A 85 -0.24 -12.99 -8.48
C GLY A 85 1.00 -12.10 -8.28
N GLY A 86 1.37 -11.79 -7.04
CA GLY A 86 2.56 -11.01 -6.71
C GLY A 86 2.35 -9.50 -6.79
N GLY A 87 3.44 -8.75 -6.60
CA GLY A 87 3.42 -7.29 -6.54
C GLY A 87 4.35 -6.76 -5.45
N HIS A 88 4.15 -5.50 -5.08
CA HIS A 88 4.96 -4.82 -4.08
C HIS A 88 4.09 -4.05 -3.09
N ALA A 89 4.39 -4.19 -1.80
CA ALA A 89 3.84 -3.33 -0.75
C ALA A 89 4.92 -2.39 -0.18
N THR A 90 4.61 -1.09 -0.14
CA THR A 90 5.42 -0.07 0.52
C THR A 90 4.66 0.52 1.70
N LEU A 91 5.25 0.49 2.90
CA LEU A 91 4.71 1.12 4.11
C LEU A 91 4.95 2.62 4.02
N ALA A 92 3.95 3.34 3.48
CA ALA A 92 4.02 4.78 3.25
C ALA A 92 3.98 5.56 4.56
N ARG A 93 3.23 5.06 5.54
CA ARG A 93 3.11 5.66 6.89
C ARG A 93 2.92 4.56 7.93
N ALA A 94 3.52 4.75 9.09
CA ALA A 94 3.23 4.07 10.36
C ALA A 94 3.99 4.80 11.47
N SER A 95 3.81 4.40 12.72
CA SER A 95 4.63 4.88 13.83
C SER A 95 6.14 4.62 13.59
N ALA A 96 6.99 5.41 14.26
CA ALA A 96 8.44 5.26 14.15
C ALA A 96 8.93 3.87 14.60
N SER A 97 8.31 3.29 15.63
CA SER A 97 8.61 1.94 16.11
C SER A 97 8.33 0.89 15.04
N HIS A 98 7.16 0.94 14.39
CA HIS A 98 6.83 0.03 13.30
C HIS A 98 7.78 0.18 12.11
N ARG A 99 8.11 1.41 11.70
CA ARG A 99 9.05 1.65 10.59
C ARG A 99 10.49 1.24 10.90
N ALA A 100 10.87 1.19 12.18
CA ALA A 100 12.18 0.69 12.60
C ALA A 100 12.22 -0.84 12.68
N ALA A 101 11.11 -1.48 13.07
CA ALA A 101 11.02 -2.92 13.23
C ALA A 101 10.73 -3.69 11.92
N LEU A 102 10.07 -3.04 10.95
CA LEU A 102 9.57 -3.70 9.75
C LEU A 102 10.21 -3.13 8.47
N PRO A 103 10.53 -3.97 7.47
CA PRO A 103 10.92 -3.48 6.15
C PRO A 103 9.79 -2.66 5.53
N VAL A 104 10.08 -1.38 5.26
CA VAL A 104 9.09 -0.47 4.64
C VAL A 104 8.86 -0.78 3.16
N PHE A 105 9.78 -1.48 2.48
CA PHE A 105 9.63 -1.89 1.08
C PHE A 105 9.38 -3.39 0.96
N GLU A 106 8.88 -3.84 -0.19
CA GLU A 106 8.83 -5.26 -0.52
C GLU A 106 10.22 -5.90 -0.42
N PRO A 107 10.38 -6.98 0.37
CA PRO A 107 11.62 -7.74 0.40
C PRO A 107 12.02 -8.16 -1.01
N GLN A 108 13.26 -7.84 -1.36
CA GLN A 108 13.80 -8.25 -2.64
C GLN A 108 14.10 -9.76 -2.65
N PRO A 109 14.04 -10.41 -3.82
CA PRO A 109 14.62 -11.73 -4.01
C PRO A 109 16.09 -11.76 -3.52
N PRO A 110 16.58 -12.89 -2.98
CA PRO A 110 17.89 -12.95 -2.32
C PRO A 110 19.06 -12.42 -3.16
N HIS A 111 19.05 -12.67 -4.46
CA HIS A 111 20.11 -12.23 -5.37
C HIS A 111 20.11 -10.70 -5.57
N LEU A 112 18.94 -10.07 -5.64
CA LEU A 112 18.83 -8.60 -5.72
C LEU A 112 19.16 -7.94 -4.39
N ALA A 113 18.76 -8.55 -3.28
CA ALA A 113 19.13 -8.08 -1.94
C ALA A 113 20.66 -8.09 -1.74
N ALA A 114 21.32 -9.18 -2.14
CA ALA A 114 22.77 -9.30 -2.07
C ALA A 114 23.49 -8.27 -2.95
N LEU A 115 22.99 -8.00 -4.15
CA LEU A 115 23.52 -6.96 -5.03
C LEU A 115 23.33 -5.56 -4.42
N SER A 116 22.13 -5.26 -3.92
CA SER A 116 21.81 -3.97 -3.29
C SER A 116 22.67 -3.69 -2.07
N ALA A 117 22.94 -4.72 -1.25
CA ALA A 117 23.81 -4.59 -0.08
C ALA A 117 25.25 -4.24 -0.47
N ARG A 118 25.80 -4.88 -1.51
CA ARG A 118 27.15 -4.62 -2.01
C ARG A 118 27.34 -3.21 -2.58
N VAL A 119 26.28 -2.63 -3.16
CA VAL A 119 26.33 -1.27 -3.74
C VAL A 119 26.23 -0.19 -2.66
N LYS A 120 25.63 -0.50 -1.51
CA LYS A 120 25.42 0.46 -0.40
C LYS A 120 26.59 0.52 0.61
N ALA A 121 27.41 -0.54 0.67
CA ALA A 121 28.59 -0.61 1.52
C ALA A 121 29.72 0.27 0.98
#